data_AF-A0A2V8GSN8-F1
#
_entry.id   AF-A0A2V8GSN8-F1
#
_cell.length_a   1.000
_cell.length_b   1.000
_cell.length_c   1.000
_cell.angle_alpha   90.00
_cell.angle_beta   90.00
_cell.angle_gamma   90.00
#
_symmetry.space_group_name_H-M   'P 1'
#
loop_
_entity.id
_entity.type
_entity.pdbx_description
1 polymer ?
#
loop_
_entity_poly.entity_id
_entity_poly.type
_entity_poly.pdbx_seq_one_letter_code
_entity_poly.pdbx_strand_id
1 'polypeptide(L)'
;GLFDQQKSWLDAAAERVAGRKIPVVSVQSDAAESANAEPRAQNAEPRTPNPEPPKRDLKAEAMSSSTVQAMLDVFPAEIRDVEETP
;
A
#
# COMPACT_ATOMS: atom_id res chain seq x y z
N GLY A 1 -15.72 -5.83 -12.39
CA GLY A 1 -14.53 -6.45 -11.75
C GLY A 1 -14.44 -6.03 -10.29
N LEU A 2 -13.43 -6.48 -9.55
CA LEU A 2 -13.24 -6.14 -8.13
C LEU A 2 -13.20 -4.61 -7.91
N PHE A 3 -12.57 -3.87 -8.83
CA PHE A 3 -12.54 -2.41 -8.80
C PHE A 3 -13.93 -1.77 -8.81
N ASP A 4 -14.82 -2.20 -9.72
CA ASP A 4 -16.17 -1.64 -9.82
C ASP A 4 -16.98 -1.87 -8.54
N GLN A 5 -16.77 -3.03 -7.90
CA GLN A 5 -17.42 -3.37 -6.62
C GLN A 5 -16.94 -2.45 -5.49
N GLN A 6 -15.67 -2.03 -5.51
CA GLN A 6 -15.09 -1.15 -4.49
C GLN A 6 -15.16 0.34 -4.84
N LYS A 7 -15.59 0.70 -6.06
CA LYS A 7 -15.56 2.07 -6.57
C LYS A 7 -16.32 3.05 -5.68
N SER A 8 -17.51 2.68 -5.21
CA SER A 8 -18.32 3.57 -4.36
C SER A 8 -17.64 3.88 -3.02
N TRP A 9 -16.94 2.91 -2.46
CA TRP A 9 -16.18 3.11 -1.22
C TRP A 9 -14.94 3.98 -1.47
N LEU A 10 -14.23 3.75 -2.58
CA LEU A 10 -13.07 4.55 -2.99
C LEU A 10 -13.42 6.01 -3.25
N ASP A 11 -14.52 6.29 -3.94
CA ASP A 11 -14.98 7.66 -4.20
C ASP A 11 -15.30 8.40 -2.88
N ALA A 12 -15.98 7.73 -1.94
CA ALA A 12 -16.30 8.30 -0.63
C ALA A 12 -15.03 8.55 0.22
N ALA A 13 -14.08 7.62 0.20
CA ALA A 13 -12.81 7.79 0.88
C ALA A 13 -11.98 8.94 0.28
N ALA A 14 -11.90 9.01 -1.05
CA ALA A 14 -11.19 10.06 -1.76
C ALA A 14 -11.77 11.45 -1.45
N GLU A 15 -13.10 11.58 -1.41
CA GLU A 15 -13.76 12.82 -1.02
C GLU A 15 -13.45 13.23 0.42
N ARG A 16 -13.48 12.27 1.36
CA ARG A 16 -13.18 12.55 2.77
C ARG A 16 -11.73 13.02 2.97
N VAL A 17 -10.78 12.43 2.25
CA VAL A 17 -9.36 12.80 2.32
C VAL A 17 -9.10 14.13 1.64
N ALA A 18 -9.70 14.37 0.48
CA ALA A 18 -9.46 15.58 -0.29
C ALA A 18 -10.29 16.79 0.17
N GLY A 19 -11.32 16.57 0.99
CA GLY A 19 -12.27 17.61 1.40
C GLY A 19 -13.15 18.14 0.26
N ARG A 20 -13.16 17.44 -0.89
CA ARG A 20 -13.92 17.80 -2.10
C ARG A 20 -14.14 16.55 -2.94
N LYS A 21 -15.18 16.55 -3.78
CA LYS A 21 -15.46 15.47 -4.72
C LYS A 21 -14.29 15.26 -5.69
N ILE A 22 -13.73 14.05 -5.73
CA ILE A 22 -12.71 13.63 -6.71
C ILE A 22 -13.14 12.26 -7.28
N PRO A 23 -13.24 12.10 -8.62
CA PRO A 23 -13.60 10.83 -9.23
C PRO A 23 -12.41 9.85 -9.21
N VAL A 24 -12.66 8.61 -8.80
CA VAL A 24 -11.68 7.51 -8.87
C VAL A 24 -11.87 6.70 -10.16
N VAL A 25 -10.78 6.51 -10.90
CA VAL A 25 -10.74 5.74 -12.15
C VAL A 25 -9.66 4.67 -12.09
N SER A 26 -9.94 3.48 -12.64
CA SER A 26 -8.95 2.42 -12.81
C SER A 26 -8.26 2.57 -14.17
N VAL A 27 -6.94 2.56 -14.17
CA VAL A 27 -6.13 2.46 -15.40
C VAL A 27 -5.47 1.10 -15.39
N GLN A 28 -5.81 0.25 -16.36
CA GLN A 28 -5.10 -0.98 -16.61
C GLN A 28 -4.02 -0.68 -17.65
N SER A 29 -2.78 -0.52 -17.19
CA SER A 29 -1.63 -0.32 -18.08
C SER A 29 -1.09 -1.67 -18.54
N ASP A 30 -0.97 -1.85 -19.85
CA ASP A 30 -0.16 -2.93 -20.41
C ASP A 30 1.32 -2.63 -20.10
N ALA A 31 2.04 -3.61 -19.55
CA ALA A 31 3.30 -3.41 -18.85
C ALA A 31 4.53 -3.14 -19.76
N ALA A 32 4.32 -2.53 -20.93
CA ALA A 32 5.40 -2.22 -21.87
C ALA A 32 5.96 -0.79 -21.76
N GLU A 33 5.28 0.14 -21.08
CA GLU A 33 5.72 1.56 -21.00
C GLU A 33 5.92 2.11 -19.58
N SER A 34 5.90 1.27 -18.55
CA SER A 34 6.22 1.69 -17.17
C SER A 34 7.73 1.64 -16.88
N ALA A 35 8.54 2.28 -17.74
CA ALA A 35 9.95 2.56 -17.45
C ALA A 35 10.21 4.04 -17.14
N ASN A 36 9.19 4.91 -17.13
CA ASN A 36 9.39 6.32 -16.83
C ASN A 36 8.14 6.99 -16.24
N ALA A 37 7.85 6.74 -14.97
CA ALA A 37 6.91 7.58 -14.22
C ALA A 37 7.28 7.63 -12.74
N GLU A 38 8.52 8.04 -12.45
CA GLU A 38 8.78 8.72 -11.18
C GLU A 38 8.21 10.15 -11.27
N PRO A 39 7.63 10.71 -10.20
CA PRO A 39 7.27 12.12 -10.17
C PRO A 39 8.57 12.93 -10.19
N ARG A 40 9.01 13.32 -11.38
CA ARG A 40 10.24 14.08 -11.62
C ARG A 40 10.07 15.49 -11.04
N ALA A 41 10.45 15.65 -9.78
CA ALA A 41 10.83 16.95 -9.25
C ALA A 41 11.95 17.52 -10.14
N GLN A 42 11.68 18.70 -10.68
CA GLN A 42 12.55 19.44 -11.58
C GLN A 42 13.82 19.86 -10.85
N ASN A 43 14.90 19.10 -10.97
CA ASN A 43 16.25 19.66 -11.04
C ASN A 43 17.20 18.66 -11.69
N ALA A 44 17.69 18.99 -12.89
CA ALA A 44 18.64 18.15 -13.62
C ALA A 44 20.06 18.57 -13.21
N GLU A 45 20.63 17.87 -12.24
CA GLU A 45 22.08 17.81 -12.05
C GLU A 45 22.56 16.37 -12.26
N PRO A 46 23.75 16.17 -12.87
CA PRO A 46 24.29 14.83 -13.10
C PRO A 46 24.67 14.21 -11.76
N ARG A 47 23.85 13.29 -11.24
CA ARG A 47 24.17 12.56 -10.01
C ARG A 47 25.32 11.60 -10.29
N THR A 48 26.47 11.90 -9.69
CA THR A 48 27.50 10.91 -9.37
C THR A 48 26.87 9.71 -8.65
N PRO A 49 27.37 8.47 -8.85
CA PRO A 49 26.82 7.29 -8.20
C PRO A 49 26.95 7.42 -6.68
N ASN A 50 25.82 7.57 -6.00
CA ASN A 50 25.76 7.60 -4.54
C ASN A 50 26.07 6.20 -4.00
N PRO A 51 27.00 6.02 -3.05
CA PRO A 51 27.20 4.72 -2.42
C PRO A 51 25.91 4.25 -1.74
N GLU A 52 25.55 2.97 -1.95
CA GLU A 52 24.39 2.36 -1.31
C GLU A 52 24.48 2.54 0.22
N PRO A 53 23.39 2.97 0.89
CA PRO A 53 23.38 3.04 2.34
C PRO A 53 23.58 1.64 2.93
N PRO A 54 24.24 1.52 4.09
CA PRO A 54 24.50 0.23 4.72
C PRO A 54 23.18 -0.52 4.91
N LYS A 55 23.17 -1.81 4.53
CA LYS A 55 22.03 -2.73 4.61
C LYS A 55 21.51 -2.75 6.05
N ARG A 56 20.51 -1.93 6.35
CA ARG A 56 19.81 -1.97 7.63
C ARG A 56 19.09 -3.30 7.72
N ASP A 57 19.15 -3.94 8.88
CA ASP A 57 18.36 -5.15 9.12
C ASP A 57 16.89 -4.74 9.26
N LEU A 58 16.22 -4.67 8.12
CA LEU A 58 14.82 -4.28 8.00
C LEU A 58 13.91 -5.19 8.84
N LYS A 59 14.32 -6.44 9.10
CA LYS A 59 13.57 -7.37 9.94
C LYS A 59 13.65 -6.96 11.40
N ALA A 60 14.83 -6.64 11.91
CA ALA A 60 15.01 -6.16 13.28
C ALA A 60 14.29 -4.82 13.53
N GLU A 61 14.35 -3.92 12.55
CA GLU A 61 13.66 -2.62 12.60
C GLU A 61 12.13 -2.79 12.59
N ALA A 62 11.60 -3.65 11.72
CA ALA A 62 10.16 -3.94 11.67
C ALA A 62 9.65 -4.61 12.95
N MET A 63 10.40 -5.55 13.54
CA MET A 63 10.01 -6.21 14.79
C MET A 63 9.99 -5.28 16.00
N SER A 64 10.77 -4.20 15.94
CA SER A 64 10.83 -3.15 16.96
C SER A 64 9.72 -2.10 16.80
N SER A 65 8.96 -2.14 15.70
CA SER A 65 7.87 -1.19 15.44
C SER A 65 6.60 -1.54 16.23
N SER A 66 6.12 -0.60 17.04
CA SER A 66 4.86 -0.74 17.81
C SER A 66 3.64 -0.97 16.92
N THR A 67 3.63 -0.43 15.70
CA THR A 67 2.54 -0.65 14.74
C THR A 67 2.50 -2.10 14.26
N VAL A 68 3.67 -2.72 14.03
CA VAL A 68 3.77 -4.12 13.64
C VAL A 68 3.28 -5.03 14.77
N GLN A 69 3.65 -4.71 16.01
CA GLN A 69 3.15 -5.43 17.20
C GLN A 69 1.62 -5.38 17.31
N ALA A 70 1.01 -4.20 17.11
CA ALA A 70 -0.44 -4.05 17.15
C ALA A 70 -1.16 -4.85 16.05
N MET A 71 -0.58 -4.95 14.85
CA MET A 71 -1.17 -5.76 13.77
C MET A 71 -1.09 -7.27 14.05
N LEU A 72 -0.02 -7.72 14.71
CA LEU A 72 0.13 -9.13 15.09
C LEU A 72 -0.84 -9.54 16.22
N ASP A 73 -1.19 -8.60 17.10
CA ASP A 73 -2.13 -8.81 18.21
C ASP A 73 -3.61 -8.89 17.76
N VAL A 74 -3.93 -8.37 16.56
CA VAL A 74 -5.30 -8.33 16.01
C VAL A 74 -5.74 -9.66 15.38
N PHE A 75 -4.91 -10.71 15.43
CA PHE A 75 -5.29 -12.05 15.00
C PHE A 75 -5.76 -12.90 16.19
N PRO A 76 -7.07 -12.95 16.49
CA PRO A 76 -7.59 -13.87 17.49
C PRO A 76 -7.32 -15.31 17.04
N ALA A 77 -6.52 -16.05 17.83
CA ALA A 77 -6.21 -17.46 17.62
C ALA A 77 -7.34 -18.42 18.06
N GLU A 78 -8.55 -17.90 18.33
CA GLU A 78 -9.70 -18.73 18.70
C GLU A 78 -10.46 -19.21 17.46
N ILE A 79 -9.95 -20.29 16.87
CA ILE A 79 -10.76 -21.15 16.01
C ILE A 79 -11.79 -21.82 16.93
N ARG A 80 -13.05 -21.37 16.87
CA ARG A 80 -14.16 -22.08 17.51
C ARG A 80 -14.41 -23.35 16.68
N ASP A 81 -14.32 -24.52 17.31
CA ASP A 81 -14.74 -25.78 16.70
C ASP A 81 -16.17 -25.60 16.14
N VAL A 82 -16.31 -25.82 14.83
CA VAL A 82 -17.62 -25.90 14.18
C VAL A 82 -18.07 -27.34 14.28
N GLU A 83 -18.94 -27.64 15.25
CA GLU A 83 -19.68 -28.91 15.28
C GLU A 83 -20.49 -29.06 13.98
N GLU A 84 -20.13 -30.04 13.16
CA GLU A 84 -20.93 -30.48 12.03
C GLU A 84 -22.18 -31.19 12.59
N THR A 85 -23.34 -30.56 12.44
CA THR A 85 -24.63 -31.12 12.90
C THR A 85 -25.26 -31.97 11.78
N PRO A 86 -25.42 -33.30 11.96
CA PRO A 86 -26.28 -34.12 11.10
C PRO A 86 -27.78 -34.00 11.45
#